data_AF-A0A154V3Z1-F1
#
_entry.id   AF-A0A154V3Z1-F1
#
_cell.length_a   1.000
_cell.length_b   1.000
_cell.length_c   1.000
_cell.angle_alpha   90.00
_cell.angle_beta   90.00
_cell.angle_gamma   90.00
#
_symmetry.space_group_name_H-M   'P 1'
#
loop_
_entity.id
_entity.type
_entity.pdbx_description
1 polymer ?
#
loop_
_entity_poly.entity_id
_entity_poly.type
_entity_poly.pdbx_seq_one_letter_code
_entity_poly.pdbx_strand_id
1 'polypeptide(L)'
;MRMLEDVVLAWRAHALRHATEAASSATGPCGSCAACDASAFAQHEAIPRDAPHSAMHPLLAALETARAEAAQDARERLYLDSRGPVYRDHPFGMPAFVDYGEHHAEIQQAVDAALARELAPLAPVIRQALDRIVNLRLEELEGEIGPVGEGDGTDPEPLF
;
A
#
# COMPACT_ATOMS: atom_id res chain seq x y z
N MET A 1 -13.06 13.22 -3.25
CA MET A 1 -11.76 12.59 -3.50
C MET A 1 -10.79 12.96 -2.37
N ARG A 2 -10.92 12.32 -1.21
CA ARG A 2 -9.97 12.45 -0.07
C ARG A 2 -9.49 11.08 0.46
N MET A 3 -10.17 10.00 0.09
CA MET A 3 -9.94 8.67 0.62
C MET A 3 -8.55 8.12 0.30
N LEU A 4 -8.10 8.15 -0.98
CA LEU A 4 -6.77 7.66 -1.31
C LEU A 4 -5.64 8.54 -0.77
N GLU A 5 -5.87 9.85 -0.68
CA GLU A 5 -4.94 10.77 -0.02
C GLU A 5 -4.79 10.41 1.46
N ASP A 6 -5.90 10.21 2.17
CA ASP A 6 -5.91 9.78 3.57
C ASP A 6 -5.21 8.42 3.76
N VAL A 7 -5.45 7.46 2.85
CA VAL A 7 -4.77 6.15 2.84
C VAL A 7 -3.27 6.30 2.68
N VAL A 8 -2.81 7.10 1.69
CA VAL A 8 -1.38 7.33 1.45
C VAL A 8 -0.74 8.08 2.62
N LEU A 9 -1.42 9.06 3.21
CA LEU A 9 -0.92 9.79 4.38
C LEU A 9 -0.83 8.90 5.62
N ALA A 10 -1.84 8.07 5.87
CA ALA A 10 -1.85 7.11 6.98
C ALA A 10 -0.76 6.05 6.81
N TRP A 11 -0.62 5.49 5.60
CA TRP A 11 0.46 4.58 5.25
C TRP A 11 1.83 5.24 5.47
N ARG A 12 2.05 6.45 4.95
CA ARG A 12 3.31 7.19 5.13
C ARG A 12 3.65 7.35 6.59
N ALA A 13 2.69 7.75 7.43
CA ALA A 13 2.90 7.94 8.86
C ALA A 13 3.24 6.61 9.56
N HIS A 14 2.56 5.53 9.20
CA HIS A 14 2.83 4.18 9.73
C HIS A 14 4.21 3.66 9.30
N ALA A 15 4.51 3.74 8.01
CA ALA A 15 5.77 3.26 7.45
C ALA A 15 6.97 4.03 8.02
N LEU A 16 6.87 5.34 8.22
CA LEU A 16 7.93 6.13 8.85
C LEU A 16 8.16 5.77 10.33
N ARG A 17 7.11 5.45 11.10
CA ARG A 17 7.29 4.98 12.49
C ARG A 17 7.97 3.62 12.56
N HIS A 18 7.55 2.69 11.72
CA HIS A 18 8.15 1.36 11.71
C HIS A 18 9.54 1.32 11.08
N ALA A 19 9.83 2.24 10.15
CA ALA A 19 11.16 2.47 9.59
C ALA A 19 12.20 2.80 10.66
N THR A 20 11.80 3.25 11.85
CA THR A 20 12.73 3.50 12.98
C THR A 20 12.72 2.42 14.05
N GLU A 21 11.75 1.50 14.03
CA GLU A 21 11.55 0.51 15.09
C GLU A 21 12.06 -0.90 14.72
N ALA A 22 12.07 -1.25 13.43
CA ALA A 22 12.34 -2.63 13.00
C ALA A 22 13.84 -3.01 12.87
N ALA A 23 14.69 -2.53 13.80
CA ALA A 23 16.08 -2.95 13.93
C ALA A 23 16.24 -4.40 14.46
N SER A 24 15.15 -5.10 14.83
CA SER A 24 15.22 -6.41 15.50
C SER A 24 14.32 -7.52 14.97
N SER A 25 13.60 -7.33 13.85
CA SER A 25 12.75 -8.39 13.31
C SER A 25 13.26 -8.89 11.96
N ALA A 26 14.04 -9.96 12.03
CA ALA A 26 14.37 -10.92 10.98
C ALA A 26 13.97 -10.55 9.54
N THR A 27 14.95 -10.07 8.79
CA THR A 27 14.92 -9.92 7.33
C THR A 27 14.80 -11.30 6.68
N GLY A 28 13.57 -11.77 6.49
CA GLY A 28 13.29 -12.90 5.61
C GLY A 28 13.69 -12.55 4.17
N PRO A 29 14.02 -13.55 3.32
CA PRO A 29 14.48 -13.30 1.96
C PRO A 29 13.47 -12.44 1.20
N CYS A 30 13.98 -11.44 0.46
CA CYS A 30 13.29 -10.72 -0.61
C CYS A 30 12.88 -11.69 -1.73
N GLY A 31 11.94 -12.60 -1.45
CA GLY A 31 11.24 -13.40 -2.43
C GLY A 31 10.00 -12.66 -2.92
N SER A 32 9.60 -12.93 -4.16
CA SER A 32 8.34 -12.46 -4.73
C SER A 32 7.18 -12.74 -3.77
N CYS A 33 6.47 -11.68 -3.36
CA CYS A 33 5.30 -11.81 -2.50
C CYS A 33 4.07 -11.97 -3.38
N ALA A 34 3.46 -13.17 -3.36
CA ALA A 34 2.28 -13.46 -4.17
C ALA A 34 1.12 -12.47 -3.95
N ALA A 35 0.97 -11.94 -2.74
CA ALA A 35 -0.05 -10.92 -2.45
C ALA A 35 0.28 -9.56 -3.09
N CYS A 36 1.55 -9.16 -3.11
CA CYS A 36 1.96 -7.95 -3.83
C CYS A 36 1.82 -8.14 -5.34
N ASP A 37 2.23 -9.29 -5.87
CA ASP A 37 2.17 -9.57 -7.32
C ASP A 37 0.73 -9.66 -7.83
N ALA A 38 -0.20 -10.14 -7.00
CA ALA A 38 -1.62 -10.24 -7.32
C ALA A 38 -2.39 -8.91 -7.18
N SER A 39 -1.80 -7.88 -6.56
CA SER A 39 -2.49 -6.61 -6.36
C SER A 39 -2.74 -5.89 -7.69
N ALA A 40 -3.94 -5.33 -7.85
CA ALA A 40 -4.31 -4.53 -9.01
C ALA A 40 -3.45 -3.25 -9.13
N PHE A 41 -2.84 -2.80 -8.03
CA PHE A 41 -2.00 -1.60 -7.98
C PHE A 41 -0.52 -1.88 -8.20
N ALA A 42 -0.08 -3.14 -8.20
CA ALA A 42 1.33 -3.52 -8.28
C ALA A 42 2.03 -3.00 -9.54
N GLN A 43 1.28 -2.89 -10.64
CA GLN A 43 1.80 -2.41 -11.92
C GLN A 43 1.51 -0.92 -12.19
N HIS A 44 0.84 -0.24 -11.25
CA HIS A 44 0.43 1.15 -11.40
C HIS A 44 1.65 2.08 -11.41
N GLU A 45 1.64 3.11 -12.26
CA GLU A 45 2.79 4.03 -12.44
C GLU A 45 3.19 4.78 -11.17
N ALA A 46 2.23 5.03 -10.29
CA ALA A 46 2.45 5.67 -9.00
C ALA A 46 3.23 4.82 -7.99
N ILE A 47 3.37 3.52 -8.26
CA ILE A 47 4.00 2.54 -7.38
C ILE A 47 5.39 2.18 -7.91
N PRO A 48 6.48 2.59 -7.23
CA PRO A 48 7.84 2.23 -7.64
C PRO A 48 8.09 0.74 -7.52
N ARG A 49 8.64 0.12 -8.58
CA ARG A 49 8.89 -1.34 -8.65
C ARG A 49 10.17 -1.77 -7.95
N ASP A 50 11.07 -0.84 -7.75
CA ASP A 50 12.38 -0.98 -7.14
C ASP A 50 12.38 -0.73 -5.63
N ALA A 51 11.24 -0.32 -5.07
CA ALA A 51 11.10 -0.07 -3.63
C ALA A 51 11.12 -1.38 -2.81
N PRO A 52 11.65 -1.34 -1.57
CA PRO A 52 11.74 -2.54 -0.74
C PRO A 52 10.36 -3.09 -0.38
N HIS A 53 10.25 -4.41 -0.39
CA HIS A 53 9.00 -5.13 -0.11
C HIS A 53 8.36 -4.71 1.22
N SER A 54 9.16 -4.53 2.28
CA SER A 54 8.69 -4.12 3.61
C SER A 54 8.02 -2.74 3.64
N ALA A 55 8.41 -1.81 2.76
CA ALA A 55 7.78 -0.50 2.64
C ALA A 55 6.54 -0.55 1.73
N MET A 56 6.60 -1.37 0.68
CA MET A 56 5.57 -1.48 -0.35
C MET A 56 4.36 -2.32 0.05
N HIS A 57 4.58 -3.42 0.77
CA HIS A 57 3.51 -4.36 1.12
C HIS A 57 2.36 -3.71 1.91
N PRO A 58 2.63 -2.89 2.95
CA PRO A 58 1.55 -2.21 3.68
C PRO A 58 0.77 -1.21 2.82
N LEU A 59 1.43 -0.55 1.84
CA LEU A 59 0.75 0.36 0.92
C LEU A 59 -0.22 -0.40 0.03
N LEU A 60 0.25 -1.47 -0.62
CA LEU A 60 -0.59 -2.29 -1.50
C LEU A 60 -1.76 -2.91 -0.73
N ALA A 61 -1.53 -3.41 0.48
CA ALA A 61 -2.58 -3.94 1.33
C ALA A 61 -3.66 -2.88 1.63
N ALA A 62 -3.27 -1.66 2.00
CA ALA A 62 -4.20 -0.57 2.29
C ALA A 62 -4.99 -0.14 1.04
N LEU A 63 -4.35 -0.11 -0.13
CA LEU A 63 -5.01 0.19 -1.40
C LEU A 63 -6.03 -0.88 -1.80
N GLU A 64 -5.73 -2.17 -1.56
CA GLU A 64 -6.70 -3.26 -1.80
C GLU A 64 -7.89 -3.18 -0.84
N THR A 65 -7.69 -2.83 0.44
CA THR A 65 -8.80 -2.57 1.37
C THR A 65 -9.68 -1.42 0.87
N ALA A 66 -9.05 -0.30 0.51
CA ALA A 66 -9.74 0.86 -0.06
C ALA A 66 -10.55 0.49 -1.32
N ARG A 67 -9.97 -0.36 -2.18
CA ARG A 67 -10.64 -0.89 -3.38
C ARG A 67 -11.87 -1.73 -3.05
N ALA A 68 -11.77 -2.61 -2.06
CA ALA A 68 -12.89 -3.44 -1.62
C ALA A 68 -14.03 -2.60 -1.00
N GLU A 69 -13.69 -1.61 -0.18
CA GLU A 69 -14.66 -0.67 0.41
C GLU A 69 -15.38 0.15 -0.66
N ALA A 70 -14.64 0.70 -1.63
CA ALA A 70 -15.22 1.45 -2.73
C ALA A 70 -16.16 0.59 -3.61
N ALA A 71 -15.80 -0.67 -3.86
CA ALA A 71 -16.65 -1.61 -4.59
C ALA A 71 -17.94 -1.93 -3.82
N GLN A 72 -17.86 -2.06 -2.49
CA GLN A 72 -19.03 -2.29 -1.66
C GLN A 72 -19.98 -1.08 -1.64
N ASP A 73 -19.45 0.13 -1.44
CA ASP A 73 -20.21 1.38 -1.47
C ASP A 73 -20.86 1.63 -2.85
N ALA A 74 -20.15 1.34 -3.95
CA ALA A 74 -20.71 1.43 -5.29
C ALA A 74 -21.87 0.46 -5.52
N ARG A 75 -21.78 -0.79 -5.02
CA ARG A 75 -22.88 -1.76 -5.07
C ARG A 75 -24.09 -1.29 -4.27
N GLU A 76 -23.85 -0.79 -3.05
CA GLU A 76 -24.92 -0.29 -2.19
C GLU A 76 -25.67 0.86 -2.86
N ARG A 77 -24.95 1.82 -3.45
CA ARG A 77 -25.56 2.93 -4.21
C ARG A 77 -26.34 2.46 -5.41
N LEU A 78 -25.78 1.56 -6.23
CA LEU A 78 -26.48 1.02 -7.39
C LEU A 78 -27.77 0.30 -6.98
N TYR A 79 -27.73 -0.45 -5.87
CA TYR A 79 -28.89 -1.13 -5.33
C TYR A 79 -29.95 -0.13 -4.82
N LEU A 80 -29.55 0.91 -4.09
CA LEU A 80 -30.45 1.98 -3.64
C LEU A 80 -31.08 2.74 -4.82
N ASP A 81 -30.32 3.03 -5.87
CA ASP A 81 -30.81 3.79 -7.02
C ASP A 81 -31.75 2.95 -7.90
N SER A 82 -31.43 1.68 -8.11
CA SER A 82 -32.20 0.79 -8.99
C SER A 82 -33.42 0.14 -8.31
N ARG A 83 -33.30 -0.24 -7.04
CA ARG A 83 -34.35 -0.97 -6.30
C ARG A 83 -34.97 -0.18 -5.16
N GLY A 84 -34.29 0.83 -4.62
CA GLY A 84 -34.83 1.69 -3.57
C GLY A 84 -36.19 2.33 -3.91
N PRO A 85 -36.44 2.80 -5.15
CA PRO A 85 -37.76 3.32 -5.52
C PRO A 85 -38.88 2.28 -5.45
N VAL A 86 -38.58 1.01 -5.73
CA VAL A 86 -39.57 -0.09 -5.78
C VAL A 86 -40.00 -0.52 -4.38
N TYR A 87 -39.09 -0.46 -3.41
CA TYR A 87 -39.34 -0.87 -2.03
C TYR A 87 -39.62 0.28 -1.06
N ARG A 88 -39.69 1.52 -1.55
CA ARG A 88 -39.92 2.73 -0.74
C ARG A 88 -41.17 2.65 0.14
N ASP A 89 -42.25 2.07 -0.40
CA ASP A 89 -43.55 1.95 0.29
C ASP A 89 -43.86 0.50 0.73
N HIS A 90 -42.88 -0.40 0.66
CA HIS A 90 -43.09 -1.81 0.99
C HIS A 90 -43.14 -2.01 2.53
N PRO A 91 -44.15 -2.70 3.08
CA PRO A 91 -44.40 -2.77 4.53
C PRO A 91 -43.30 -3.48 5.34
N PHE A 92 -42.43 -4.24 4.68
CA PHE A 92 -41.28 -4.91 5.30
C PHE A 92 -39.94 -4.20 5.05
N GLY A 93 -39.98 -3.02 4.41
CA GLY A 93 -38.77 -2.34 3.92
C GLY A 93 -38.11 -3.08 2.75
N MET A 94 -36.93 -2.60 2.40
CA MET A 94 -36.10 -3.11 1.30
C MET A 94 -35.55 -4.51 1.65
N PRO A 95 -35.81 -5.57 0.86
CA PRO A 95 -35.28 -6.90 1.16
C PRO A 95 -33.76 -6.88 1.00
N ALA A 96 -33.03 -7.01 2.10
CA ALA A 96 -31.56 -6.95 2.19
C ALA A 96 -30.80 -7.99 1.34
N PHE A 97 -31.51 -8.80 0.56
CA PHE A 97 -30.95 -9.89 -0.20
C PHE A 97 -31.40 -9.70 -1.64
N VAL A 98 -30.41 -9.40 -2.49
CA VAL A 98 -30.15 -10.05 -3.79
C VAL A 98 -29.58 -9.01 -4.76
N ASP A 99 -28.27 -8.83 -4.66
CA ASP A 99 -27.41 -8.57 -5.81
C ASP A 99 -26.86 -9.95 -6.22
N TYR A 100 -27.23 -10.45 -7.41
CA TYR A 100 -26.76 -11.76 -7.92
C TYR A 100 -25.30 -11.70 -8.44
N GLY A 101 -24.61 -10.57 -8.26
CA GLY A 101 -23.29 -10.35 -8.84
C GLY A 101 -23.34 -10.04 -10.34
N GLU A 102 -24.53 -9.79 -10.89
CA GLU A 102 -24.76 -9.50 -12.33
C GLU A 102 -23.92 -8.31 -12.81
N HIS A 103 -23.69 -7.32 -11.94
CA HIS A 103 -22.89 -6.13 -12.24
C HIS A 103 -21.52 -6.11 -11.56
N HIS A 104 -21.08 -7.22 -10.95
CA HIS A 104 -19.86 -7.24 -10.14
C HIS A 104 -18.63 -6.80 -10.92
N ALA A 105 -18.45 -7.31 -12.14
CA ALA A 105 -17.30 -7.00 -12.98
C ALA A 105 -17.29 -5.54 -13.46
N GLU A 106 -18.45 -5.00 -13.84
CA GLU A 106 -18.62 -3.63 -14.32
C GLU A 106 -18.34 -2.62 -13.19
N ILE A 107 -18.87 -2.88 -11.99
CA ILE A 107 -18.59 -2.09 -10.79
C ILE A 107 -17.11 -2.12 -10.48
N GLN A 108 -16.50 -3.31 -10.49
CA GLN A 108 -15.08 -3.44 -10.19
C GLN A 108 -14.21 -2.68 -11.20
N GLN A 109 -14.53 -2.77 -12.49
CA GLN A 109 -13.82 -2.03 -13.53
C GLN A 109 -13.96 -0.51 -13.36
N ALA A 110 -15.16 -0.03 -13.03
CA ALA A 110 -15.40 1.39 -12.79
C ALA A 110 -14.64 1.91 -11.56
N VAL A 111 -14.62 1.13 -10.48
CA VAL A 111 -13.88 1.42 -9.25
C VAL A 111 -12.37 1.44 -9.53
N ASP A 112 -11.84 0.43 -10.21
CA ASP A 112 -10.42 0.33 -10.53
C ASP A 112 -9.97 1.52 -11.38
N ALA A 113 -10.77 1.90 -12.39
CA ALA A 113 -10.50 3.07 -13.21
C ALA A 113 -10.58 4.39 -12.43
N ALA A 114 -11.52 4.51 -11.47
CA ALA A 114 -11.61 5.69 -10.61
C ALA A 114 -10.38 5.79 -9.70
N LEU A 115 -10.06 4.73 -8.96
CA LEU A 115 -8.93 4.70 -8.04
C LEU A 115 -7.60 4.92 -8.75
N ALA A 116 -7.39 4.37 -9.94
CA ALA A 116 -6.19 4.64 -10.74
C ALA A 116 -6.03 6.14 -11.06
N ARG A 117 -7.12 6.81 -11.46
CA ARG A 117 -7.10 8.27 -11.70
C ARG A 117 -6.82 9.07 -10.43
N GLU A 118 -7.35 8.64 -9.28
CA GLU A 118 -7.09 9.30 -7.99
C GLU A 118 -5.66 9.04 -7.48
N LEU A 119 -5.08 7.89 -7.80
CA LEU A 119 -3.76 7.48 -7.34
C LEU A 119 -2.62 8.15 -8.14
N ALA A 120 -2.81 8.35 -9.45
CA ALA A 120 -1.82 8.99 -10.33
C ALA A 120 -1.21 10.30 -9.77
N PRO A 121 -1.99 11.30 -9.29
CA PRO A 121 -1.42 12.53 -8.74
C PRO A 121 -0.64 12.35 -7.44
N LEU A 122 -0.80 11.21 -6.75
CA LEU A 122 -0.09 10.91 -5.49
C LEU A 122 1.29 10.28 -5.72
N ALA A 123 1.64 9.94 -6.97
CA ALA A 123 2.93 9.33 -7.32
C ALA A 123 4.16 10.06 -6.74
N PRO A 124 4.27 11.40 -6.81
CA PRO A 124 5.43 12.11 -6.25
C PRO A 124 5.50 11.99 -4.72
N VAL A 125 4.35 11.98 -4.05
CA VAL A 125 4.25 11.88 -2.58
C VAL A 125 4.65 10.48 -2.13
N ILE A 126 4.18 9.45 -2.83
CA ILE A 126 4.54 8.05 -2.57
C ILE A 126 6.05 7.87 -2.74
N ARG A 127 6.62 8.37 -3.84
CA ARG A 127 8.07 8.28 -4.09
C ARG A 127 8.89 8.97 -3.02
N GLN A 128 8.56 10.22 -2.69
CA GLN A 128 9.26 10.96 -1.63
C GLN A 128 9.19 10.26 -0.27
N ALA A 129 8.05 9.64 0.05
CA ALA A 129 7.89 8.87 1.27
C ALA A 129 8.77 7.62 1.28
N LEU A 130 8.81 6.87 0.17
CA LEU A 130 9.65 5.68 0.01
C LEU A 130 11.13 6.02 0.10
N ASP A 131 11.59 7.05 -0.61
CA ASP A 131 12.99 7.50 -0.57
C ASP A 131 13.41 7.83 0.86
N ARG A 132 12.53 8.51 1.61
CA ARG A 132 12.77 8.81 3.02
C ARG A 132 12.83 7.56 3.90
N ILE A 133 11.94 6.59 3.68
CA ILE A 133 11.95 5.31 4.42
C ILE A 133 13.25 4.54 4.16
N VAL A 134 13.69 4.49 2.89
CA VAL A 134 14.94 3.82 2.50
C VAL A 134 16.14 4.52 3.13
N ASN A 135 16.21 5.84 3.04
CA ASN A 135 17.33 6.60 3.62
C ASN A 135 17.43 6.42 5.14
N LEU A 136 16.31 6.46 5.87
CA LEU A 136 16.32 6.19 7.31
C LEU A 136 16.86 4.80 7.64
N ARG A 137 16.50 3.79 6.83
CA ARG A 137 17.04 2.44 7.00
C ARG A 137 18.52 2.33 6.68
N LEU A 138 19.00 3.04 5.66
CA LEU A 138 20.43 3.07 5.35
C LEU A 138 21.23 3.74 6.47
N GLU A 139 20.75 4.87 7.00
CA GLU A 139 21.36 5.56 8.15
C GLU A 139 21.42 4.66 9.40
N GLU A 140 20.36 3.90 9.68
CA GLU A 140 20.37 2.92 10.78
C GLU A 140 21.39 1.81 10.57
N LEU A 141 21.44 1.22 9.38
CA LEU A 141 22.40 0.16 9.05
C LEU A 141 23.85 0.67 9.14
N GLU A 142 24.13 1.91 8.71
CA GLU A 142 25.45 2.54 8.88
C GLU A 142 25.80 2.71 10.37
N GLY A 143 24.83 3.08 11.21
CA GLY A 143 25.01 3.15 12.66
C GLY A 143 25.25 1.80 13.33
N GLU A 144 24.58 0.74 12.87
CA GLU A 144 24.73 -0.63 13.38
C GLU A 144 26.04 -1.30 12.98
N ILE A 145 26.54 -1.04 11.77
CA ILE A 145 27.82 -1.58 11.27
C ILE A 145 29.02 -0.85 11.92
N GLY A 146 28.81 0.35 12.48
CA GLY A 146 29.83 1.19 13.07
C GLY A 146 30.75 1.84 12.00
N PRO A 147 31.54 2.86 12.36
CA PRO A 147 32.53 3.38 11.43
C PRO A 147 33.48 2.25 11.06
N VAL A 148 33.58 1.94 9.76
CA VAL A 148 34.71 1.17 9.25
C VAL A 148 35.93 2.00 9.58
N GLY A 149 36.63 1.65 10.66
CA GLY A 149 37.80 2.38 11.11
C GLY A 149 38.76 2.54 9.94
N GLU A 150 39.04 3.80 9.57
CA GLU A 150 40.22 4.10 8.78
C GLU A 150 41.43 3.54 9.53
N GLY A 151 42.29 2.85 8.79
CA GLY A 151 43.21 1.88 9.36
C GLY A 151 44.10 2.44 10.47
N ASP A 152 44.28 1.61 11.50
CA ASP A 152 45.53 1.60 12.23
C ASP A 152 46.28 0.32 11.81
N GLY A 153 46.88 0.38 10.62
CA GLY A 153 47.91 -0.55 10.18
C GLY A 153 49.22 -0.22 10.89
N THR A 154 49.20 -0.26 12.22
CA THR A 154 50.41 -0.16 13.04
C THR A 154 51.17 -1.48 12.94
N ASP A 155 52.26 -1.36 12.19
CA ASP A 155 53.47 -2.18 12.09
C ASP A 155 53.41 -3.57 11.44
N PRO A 156 54.18 -3.80 10.36
CA PRO A 156 54.54 -5.15 9.96
C PRO A 156 55.48 -5.76 11.01
N GLU A 157 55.12 -6.92 11.58
CA GLU A 157 56.05 -7.70 12.40
C GLU A 157 57.31 -8.05 11.57
N PRO A 158 58.53 -7.84 12.10
CA PRO A 158 59.74 -8.15 11.38
C PRO A 158 59.91 -9.67 11.28
N LEU A 159 60.15 -10.14 10.05
CA LEU A 159 60.55 -11.51 9.75
C LEU A 159 61.88 -11.84 10.43
N PHE A 160 61.83 -12.53 11.57
CA PHE A 160 62.88 -13.45 12.05
C PHE A 160 62.26 -14.58 12.87
#